data_AF-A0A963H4T1-F1
#
_entry.id   AF-A0A963H4T1-F1
#
_cell.length_a   1.000
_cell.length_b   1.000
_cell.length_c   1.000
_cell.angle_alpha   90.00
_cell.angle_beta   90.00
_cell.angle_gamma   90.00
#
_symmetry.space_group_name_H-M   'P 1'
#
loop_
_entity.id
_entity.type
_entity.pdbx_description
1 polymer ?
#
loop_
_entity_poly.entity_id
_entity_poly.type
_entity_poly.pdbx_seq_one_letter_code
_entity_poly.pdbx_strand_id
1 'polypeptide(L)'
;VLFLIGDFTGMIGDPSGKNATRPPLTHEQIVDNAKSYEAQVYKVLDPARTEICFNSTWMNALGAAGMLRLASHYTVARMLERDDFSKRYAAQQSIAVHEFLYPLCQGYDSVAMKADVELGGTDQKFNLLMGRELQKDYGQSPQCVLMMPLLEGLDGVNKMSKSLGNYIGVDEPATEIFGKVMSVSDDLMWRYYELLSFRSQQEIGTFKEEVGAGRNPRDIKVLLAKELVARFHSTAAADAALAEFEARFQRGVLPEDMPEIRLLADAAGYPLSRALKDCGLTASTSEALRMIQQGAVRIDGERVEDKGTSLASGASVVLQVGKRKFARVLLSE
;
A
#
# COMPACT_ATOMS: atom_id res chain seq x y z
N VAL A 1 2.13 -13.03 -22.77
CA VAL A 1 2.03 -11.71 -22.12
C VAL A 1 3.28 -10.93 -22.46
N LEU A 2 3.15 -9.73 -23.02
CA LEU A 2 4.27 -8.81 -23.17
C LEU A 2 4.30 -7.93 -21.92
N PHE A 3 5.29 -8.13 -21.06
CA PHE A 3 5.44 -7.33 -19.85
C PHE A 3 6.40 -6.19 -20.12
N LEU A 4 5.85 -4.99 -20.28
CA LEU A 4 6.61 -3.80 -20.62
C LEU A 4 7.21 -3.12 -19.39
N ILE A 5 8.53 -3.00 -19.38
CA ILE A 5 9.29 -2.14 -18.48
C ILE A 5 9.46 -0.79 -19.16
N GLY A 6 8.82 0.23 -18.58
CA GLY A 6 8.87 1.61 -19.07
C GLY A 6 10.15 2.34 -18.67
N ASP A 7 11.30 1.89 -19.17
CA ASP A 7 12.60 2.50 -18.89
C ASP A 7 12.76 3.89 -19.50
N PHE A 8 12.30 4.08 -20.74
CA PHE A 8 12.29 5.40 -21.37
C PHE A 8 11.18 6.29 -20.79
N THR A 9 9.95 5.78 -20.65
CA THR A 9 8.82 6.55 -20.12
C THR A 9 9.01 6.92 -18.65
N GLY A 10 9.76 6.13 -17.89
CA GLY A 10 10.18 6.45 -16.52
C GLY A 10 11.07 7.70 -16.41
N MET A 11 11.79 8.07 -17.49
CA MET A 11 12.57 9.31 -17.54
C MET A 11 11.70 10.56 -17.73
N ILE A 12 10.53 10.41 -18.37
CA ILE A 12 9.55 11.49 -18.56
C ILE A 12 8.70 11.66 -17.30
N GLY A 13 8.23 10.55 -16.73
CA GLY A 13 7.37 10.50 -15.56
C GLY A 13 5.88 10.59 -15.90
N ASP A 14 5.10 9.61 -15.46
CA ASP A 14 3.66 9.55 -15.71
C ASP A 14 2.88 10.61 -14.89
N PRO A 15 2.17 11.56 -15.54
CA PRO A 15 1.33 12.52 -14.85
C PRO A 15 -0.01 11.93 -14.37
N SER A 16 -0.39 10.70 -14.75
CA SER A 16 -1.73 10.13 -14.52
C SER A 16 -2.11 10.07 -13.04
N GLY A 17 -3.13 10.85 -12.68
CA GLY A 17 -3.68 10.88 -11.33
C GLY A 17 -2.72 11.46 -10.28
N LYS A 18 -1.77 12.32 -10.70
CA LYS A 18 -0.82 12.99 -9.80
C LYS A 18 -0.88 14.51 -9.91
N ASN A 19 -0.63 15.16 -8.77
CA ASN A 19 -0.57 16.64 -8.66
C ASN A 19 0.84 17.21 -8.91
N ALA A 20 1.86 16.35 -9.03
CA ALA A 20 3.25 16.77 -9.26
C ALA A 20 4.01 15.73 -10.09
N THR A 21 4.92 16.21 -10.94
CA THR A 21 5.81 15.41 -11.79
C THR A 21 6.80 14.62 -10.95
N ARG A 22 7.04 13.34 -11.29
CA ARG A 22 8.06 12.52 -10.60
C ARG A 22 9.47 12.99 -11.00
N PRO A 23 10.46 12.91 -10.11
CA PRO A 23 11.85 13.12 -10.51
C PRO A 23 12.28 12.04 -11.52
N PRO A 24 13.09 12.40 -12.54
CA PRO A 24 13.57 11.44 -13.53
C PRO A 24 14.52 10.43 -12.88
N LEU A 25 14.48 9.18 -13.36
CA LEU A 25 15.40 8.11 -12.94
C LEU A 25 16.62 8.05 -13.86
N THR A 26 17.77 7.64 -13.32
CA THR A 26 18.99 7.37 -14.11
C THR A 26 18.91 6.00 -14.79
N HIS A 27 19.66 5.81 -15.89
CA HIS A 27 19.69 4.53 -16.61
C HIS A 27 20.17 3.37 -15.73
N GLU A 28 21.18 3.58 -14.88
CA GLU A 28 21.68 2.56 -13.94
C GLU A 28 20.59 2.11 -12.95
N GLN A 29 19.88 3.08 -12.35
CA GLN A 29 18.75 2.80 -11.46
C GLN A 29 17.63 2.03 -12.16
N ILE A 30 17.36 2.36 -13.42
CA ILE A 30 16.34 1.68 -14.22
C ILE A 30 16.73 0.21 -14.46
N VAL A 31 17.97 -0.05 -14.84
CA VAL A 31 18.46 -1.42 -15.09
C VAL A 31 18.44 -2.27 -13.82
N ASP A 32 18.87 -1.72 -12.68
CA ASP A 32 18.82 -2.45 -11.41
C ASP A 32 17.39 -2.69 -10.92
N ASN A 33 16.51 -1.70 -11.08
CA ASN A 33 15.08 -1.85 -10.79
C ASN A 33 14.44 -2.92 -11.68
N ALA A 34 14.81 -2.99 -12.97
CA ALA A 34 14.28 -3.97 -13.91
C ALA A 34 14.52 -5.42 -13.46
N LYS A 35 15.72 -5.74 -12.96
CA LYS A 35 16.01 -7.07 -12.39
C LYS A 35 15.10 -7.42 -11.23
N SER A 36 14.85 -6.45 -10.34
CA SER A 36 13.94 -6.65 -9.20
C SER A 36 12.49 -6.83 -9.65
N TYR A 37 12.06 -6.12 -10.71
CA TYR A 37 10.73 -6.25 -11.27
C TYR A 37 10.53 -7.60 -11.93
N GLU A 38 11.50 -8.10 -12.69
CA GLU A 38 11.44 -9.41 -13.33
C GLU A 38 11.21 -10.52 -12.29
N ALA A 39 11.99 -10.53 -11.20
CA ALA A 39 11.82 -11.49 -10.11
C ALA A 39 10.43 -11.40 -9.44
N GLN A 40 9.90 -10.19 -9.27
CA GLN A 40 8.56 -9.97 -8.70
C GLN A 40 7.44 -10.39 -9.65
N VAL A 41 7.58 -10.11 -10.94
CA VAL A 41 6.58 -10.39 -11.97
C VAL A 41 6.35 -11.88 -12.13
N TYR A 42 7.41 -12.68 -12.05
CA TYR A 42 7.31 -14.15 -12.13
C TYR A 42 6.64 -14.80 -10.92
N LYS A 43 6.36 -14.06 -9.85
CA LYS A 43 5.45 -14.54 -8.79
C LYS A 43 3.98 -14.54 -9.23
N VAL A 44 3.64 -13.86 -10.32
CA VAL A 44 2.27 -13.69 -10.82
C VAL A 44 2.12 -14.24 -12.24
N LEU A 45 3.10 -13.99 -13.11
CA LEU A 45 3.08 -14.42 -14.50
C LEU A 45 3.91 -15.67 -14.74
N ASP A 46 3.44 -16.55 -15.63
CA ASP A 46 4.20 -17.71 -16.09
C ASP A 46 5.39 -17.26 -16.95
N PRO A 47 6.64 -17.55 -16.54
CA PRO A 47 7.83 -17.17 -17.31
C PRO A 47 7.84 -17.75 -18.73
N ALA A 48 7.30 -18.96 -18.94
CA ALA A 48 7.27 -19.60 -20.25
C ALA A 48 6.30 -18.94 -21.24
N ARG A 49 5.40 -18.07 -20.73
CA ARG A 49 4.39 -17.34 -21.52
C ARG A 49 4.55 -15.84 -21.42
N THR A 50 5.68 -15.36 -20.90
CA THR A 50 5.93 -13.95 -20.64
C THR A 50 7.23 -13.50 -21.30
N GLU A 51 7.14 -12.44 -22.10
CA GLU A 51 8.29 -11.77 -22.69
C GLU A 51 8.46 -10.42 -22.01
N ILE A 52 9.68 -10.13 -21.55
CA ILE A 52 10.03 -8.83 -20.97
C ILE A 52 10.44 -7.88 -22.08
N CYS A 53 9.75 -6.74 -22.19
CA CYS A 53 10.03 -5.71 -23.19
C CYS A 53 10.55 -4.44 -22.51
N PHE A 54 11.42 -3.68 -23.18
CA PHE A 54 11.93 -2.40 -22.72
C PHE A 54 11.62 -1.32 -23.76
N ASN A 55 10.87 -0.28 -23.40
CA ASN A 55 10.45 0.71 -24.39
C ASN A 55 11.58 1.59 -24.93
N SER A 56 12.71 1.68 -24.22
CA SER A 56 13.92 2.31 -24.76
C SER A 56 14.38 1.69 -26.08
N THR A 57 14.09 0.40 -26.32
CA THR A 57 14.47 -0.34 -27.54
C THR A 57 13.96 0.34 -28.80
N TRP A 58 12.69 0.79 -28.80
CA TRP A 58 12.09 1.48 -29.95
C TRP A 58 12.07 3.00 -29.78
N MET A 59 11.99 3.51 -28.55
CA MET A 59 12.00 4.95 -28.30
C MET A 59 13.33 5.60 -28.69
N ASN A 60 14.45 4.96 -28.40
CA ASN A 60 15.76 5.47 -28.81
C ASN A 60 15.93 5.44 -30.33
N ALA A 61 15.31 4.47 -31.01
CA ALA A 61 15.37 4.34 -32.46
C ALA A 61 14.52 5.37 -33.22
N LEU A 62 13.44 5.90 -32.61
CA LEU A 62 12.62 6.96 -33.20
C LEU A 62 13.43 8.22 -33.53
N GLY A 63 14.35 8.60 -32.63
CA GLY A 63 15.08 9.86 -32.68
C GLY A 63 14.17 11.10 -32.70
N ALA A 64 14.75 12.28 -32.91
CA ALA A 64 14.01 13.54 -32.90
C ALA A 64 12.94 13.60 -34.02
N ALA A 65 13.26 13.12 -35.22
CA ALA A 65 12.32 13.12 -36.34
C ALA A 65 11.13 12.17 -36.12
N GLY A 66 11.36 11.01 -35.51
CA GLY A 66 10.27 10.09 -35.11
C GLY A 66 9.38 10.73 -34.04
N MET A 67 9.98 11.37 -33.03
CA MET A 67 9.24 12.06 -31.98
C MET A 67 8.37 13.21 -32.53
N LEU A 68 8.89 14.00 -33.48
CA LEU A 68 8.11 15.06 -34.13
C LEU A 68 6.91 14.51 -34.91
N ARG A 69 7.10 13.39 -35.63
CA ARG A 69 5.99 12.71 -36.30
C ARG A 69 4.96 12.22 -35.29
N LEU A 70 5.40 11.56 -34.23
CA LEU A 70 4.53 11.08 -33.16
C LEU A 70 3.71 12.23 -32.54
N ALA A 71 4.34 13.36 -32.24
CA ALA A 71 3.69 14.55 -31.70
C ALA A 71 2.67 15.19 -32.66
N SER A 72 2.80 14.98 -33.98
CA SER A 72 1.86 15.52 -34.96
C SER A 72 0.51 14.78 -35.02
N HIS A 73 0.42 13.58 -34.44
CA HIS A 73 -0.82 12.79 -34.42
C HIS A 73 -1.86 13.30 -33.42
N TYR A 74 -1.50 14.19 -32.51
CA TYR A 74 -2.41 14.65 -31.47
C TYR A 74 -2.27 16.14 -31.19
N THR A 75 -3.39 16.77 -30.81
CA THR A 75 -3.42 18.23 -30.56
C THR A 75 -3.29 18.53 -29.09
N VAL A 76 -2.71 19.70 -28.77
CA VAL A 76 -2.64 20.21 -27.40
C VAL A 76 -4.04 20.34 -26.79
N ALA A 77 -5.03 20.79 -27.56
CA ALA A 77 -6.42 20.91 -27.10
C ALA A 77 -6.96 19.56 -26.58
N ARG A 78 -6.74 18.47 -27.31
CA ARG A 78 -7.15 17.13 -26.89
C ARG A 78 -6.35 16.58 -25.71
N MET A 79 -5.09 16.98 -25.55
CA MET A 79 -4.32 16.63 -24.36
C MET A 79 -4.87 17.35 -23.12
N LEU A 80 -5.31 18.61 -23.26
CA LEU A 80 -5.90 19.39 -22.17
C LEU A 80 -7.30 18.91 -21.77
N GLU A 81 -8.00 18.14 -22.59
CA GLU A 81 -9.27 17.48 -22.21
C GLU A 81 -9.09 16.39 -21.15
N ARG A 82 -7.86 15.90 -20.95
CA ARG A 82 -7.53 14.92 -19.92
C ARG A 82 -7.68 15.53 -18.53
N ASP A 83 -8.35 14.82 -17.63
CA ASP A 83 -8.74 15.32 -16.30
C ASP A 83 -7.61 15.96 -15.48
N ASP A 84 -6.41 15.39 -15.47
CA ASP A 84 -5.27 15.91 -14.70
C ASP A 84 -4.68 17.19 -15.31
N PHE A 85 -4.47 17.22 -16.62
CA PHE A 85 -4.04 18.44 -17.32
C PHE A 85 -5.11 19.53 -17.26
N SER A 86 -6.39 19.16 -17.43
CA SER A 86 -7.52 20.08 -17.29
C SER A 86 -7.55 20.73 -15.91
N LYS A 87 -7.45 19.94 -14.84
CA LYS A 87 -7.42 20.44 -13.45
C LYS A 87 -6.20 21.31 -13.17
N ARG A 88 -5.00 20.87 -13.57
CA ARG A 88 -3.75 21.63 -13.37
C ARG A 88 -3.78 22.95 -14.14
N TYR A 89 -4.23 22.92 -15.39
CA TYR A 89 -4.33 24.12 -16.23
C TYR A 89 -5.35 25.11 -15.67
N ALA A 90 -6.53 24.63 -15.25
CA ALA A 90 -7.55 25.46 -14.59
C ALA A 90 -7.06 26.05 -13.26
N ALA A 91 -6.25 25.29 -12.50
CA ALA A 91 -5.63 25.73 -11.27
C ALA A 91 -4.35 26.57 -11.46
N GLN A 92 -3.97 26.89 -12.72
CA GLN A 92 -2.72 27.57 -13.07
C GLN A 92 -1.46 26.91 -12.49
N GLN A 93 -1.51 25.60 -12.26
CA GLN A 93 -0.36 24.82 -11.86
C GLN A 93 0.51 24.58 -13.09
N SER A 94 1.84 24.67 -12.92
CA SER A 94 2.79 24.45 -14.01
C SER A 94 2.59 23.06 -14.61
N ILE A 95 2.59 22.96 -15.94
CA ILE A 95 2.61 21.71 -16.72
C ILE A 95 3.80 21.81 -17.66
N ALA A 96 4.78 20.95 -17.50
CA ALA A 96 5.96 20.99 -18.35
C ALA A 96 5.68 20.38 -19.73
N VAL A 97 6.30 20.92 -20.78
CA VAL A 97 6.04 20.48 -22.18
C VAL A 97 6.32 18.98 -22.38
N HIS A 98 7.34 18.45 -21.72
CA HIS A 98 7.68 17.03 -21.85
C HIS A 98 6.58 16.10 -21.28
N GLU A 99 5.74 16.57 -20.36
CA GLU A 99 4.63 15.76 -19.81
C GLU A 99 3.59 15.41 -20.88
N PHE A 100 3.43 16.27 -21.89
CA PHE A 100 2.57 16.01 -23.05
C PHE A 100 3.11 14.90 -23.97
N LEU A 101 4.40 14.58 -23.87
CA LEU A 101 5.00 13.49 -24.63
C LEU A 101 4.73 12.12 -23.99
N TYR A 102 4.43 12.07 -22.69
CA TYR A 102 4.23 10.80 -21.99
C TYR A 102 3.12 9.94 -22.61
N PRO A 103 1.89 10.44 -22.85
CA PRO A 103 0.82 9.63 -23.42
C PRO A 103 1.14 9.13 -24.83
N LEU A 104 1.85 9.96 -25.61
CA LEU A 104 2.29 9.61 -26.95
C LEU A 104 3.32 8.47 -26.92
N CYS A 105 4.30 8.56 -26.03
CA CYS A 105 5.31 7.52 -25.86
C CYS A 105 4.64 6.21 -25.42
N GLN A 106 3.80 6.24 -24.39
CA GLN A 106 3.08 5.05 -23.94
C GLN A 106 2.19 4.47 -25.04
N GLY A 107 1.46 5.30 -25.79
CA GLY A 107 0.62 4.80 -26.88
C GLY A 107 1.43 4.23 -28.06
N TYR A 108 2.63 4.74 -28.31
CA TYR A 108 3.53 4.18 -29.31
C TYR A 108 4.12 2.83 -28.88
N ASP A 109 4.20 2.55 -27.58
CA ASP A 109 4.58 1.22 -27.07
C ASP A 109 3.62 0.14 -27.62
N SER A 110 2.31 0.42 -27.68
CA SER A 110 1.31 -0.47 -28.28
C SER A 110 1.53 -0.71 -29.78
N VAL A 111 1.97 0.31 -30.51
CA VAL A 111 2.30 0.23 -31.94
C VAL A 111 3.55 -0.62 -32.16
N ALA A 112 4.59 -0.42 -31.35
CA ALA A 112 5.85 -1.16 -31.44
C ALA A 112 5.67 -2.64 -31.10
N MET A 113 4.89 -2.93 -30.06
CA MET A 113 4.58 -4.29 -29.61
C MET A 113 3.48 -4.98 -30.43
N LYS A 114 2.77 -4.25 -31.30
CA LYS A 114 1.58 -4.73 -32.04
C LYS A 114 0.55 -5.37 -31.11
N ALA A 115 0.27 -4.71 -29.99
CA ALA A 115 -0.55 -5.28 -28.93
C ALA A 115 -2.01 -5.46 -29.39
N ASP A 116 -2.57 -6.66 -29.20
CA ASP A 116 -4.00 -6.93 -29.43
C ASP A 116 -4.87 -6.47 -28.25
N VAL A 117 -4.32 -6.55 -27.04
CA VAL A 117 -4.99 -6.17 -25.78
C VAL A 117 -3.98 -5.48 -24.88
N GLU A 118 -4.35 -4.32 -24.33
CA GLU A 118 -3.57 -3.66 -23.30
C GLU A 118 -4.37 -3.57 -21.99
N LEU A 119 -3.72 -3.97 -20.90
CA LEU A 119 -4.28 -3.97 -19.56
C LEU A 119 -3.76 -2.74 -18.80
N GLY A 120 -4.63 -2.10 -18.02
CA GLY A 120 -4.20 -1.01 -17.15
C GLY A 120 -5.19 -0.71 -16.03
N GLY A 121 -4.77 0.10 -15.06
CA GLY A 121 -5.68 0.65 -14.05
C GLY A 121 -6.66 1.64 -14.68
N THR A 122 -7.76 1.93 -13.99
CA THR A 122 -8.72 2.97 -14.46
C THR A 122 -8.09 4.36 -14.60
N ASP A 123 -6.98 4.63 -13.91
CA ASP A 123 -6.19 5.86 -14.06
C ASP A 123 -5.41 5.94 -15.37
N GLN A 124 -5.28 4.84 -16.11
CA GLN A 124 -4.58 4.77 -17.40
C GLN A 124 -5.51 4.91 -18.61
N LYS A 125 -6.81 5.17 -18.42
CA LYS A 125 -7.82 5.22 -19.50
C LYS A 125 -7.37 6.07 -20.69
N PHE A 126 -6.86 7.28 -20.45
CA PHE A 126 -6.43 8.17 -21.52
C PHE A 126 -5.26 7.58 -22.32
N ASN A 127 -4.23 7.05 -21.64
CA ASN A 127 -3.05 6.50 -22.29
C ASN A 127 -3.40 5.21 -23.08
N LEU A 128 -4.27 4.36 -22.53
CA LEU A 128 -4.73 3.14 -23.21
C LEU A 128 -5.51 3.46 -24.50
N LEU A 129 -6.33 4.52 -24.47
CA LEU A 129 -7.04 5.00 -25.66
C LEU A 129 -6.11 5.68 -26.66
N MET A 130 -5.04 6.33 -26.19
CA MET A 130 -4.00 6.88 -27.06
C MET A 130 -3.30 5.76 -27.86
N GLY A 131 -2.92 4.66 -27.20
CA GLY A 131 -2.34 3.50 -27.89
C GLY A 131 -3.26 2.93 -28.98
N ARG A 132 -4.56 2.81 -28.65
CA ARG A 132 -5.59 2.38 -29.60
C ARG A 132 -5.71 3.32 -30.80
N GLU A 133 -5.62 4.63 -30.59
CA GLU A 133 -5.72 5.61 -31.69
C GLU A 133 -4.46 5.60 -32.56
N LEU A 134 -3.27 5.60 -31.95
CA LEU A 134 -2.00 5.54 -32.68
C LEU A 134 -1.88 4.26 -33.50
N GLN A 135 -2.37 3.11 -33.00
CA GLN A 135 -2.41 1.89 -33.81
C GLN A 135 -3.20 2.08 -35.11
N LYS A 136 -4.33 2.81 -35.10
CA LYS A 136 -5.08 3.11 -36.34
C LYS A 136 -4.26 3.95 -37.31
N ASP A 137 -3.62 5.00 -36.80
CA ASP A 137 -2.81 5.91 -37.61
C ASP A 137 -1.62 5.19 -38.27
N TYR A 138 -1.10 4.16 -37.60
CA TYR A 138 -0.05 3.28 -38.11
C TYR A 138 -0.59 2.08 -38.92
N GLY A 139 -1.89 2.05 -39.24
CA GLY A 139 -2.51 1.00 -40.05
C GLY A 139 -2.61 -0.37 -39.38
N GLN A 140 -2.52 -0.42 -38.05
CA GLN A 140 -2.65 -1.64 -37.25
C GLN A 140 -4.09 -1.86 -36.76
N SER A 141 -4.40 -3.09 -36.36
CA SER A 141 -5.65 -3.37 -35.65
C SER A 141 -5.63 -2.68 -34.29
N PRO A 142 -6.66 -1.88 -33.93
CA PRO A 142 -6.64 -1.15 -32.66
C PRO A 142 -6.88 -2.08 -31.48
N GLN A 143 -6.03 -2.01 -30.46
CA GLN A 143 -6.05 -2.87 -29.27
C GLN A 143 -7.36 -2.79 -28.49
N CYS A 144 -7.81 -3.91 -27.94
CA CYS A 144 -8.83 -3.93 -26.90
C CYS A 144 -8.26 -3.36 -25.61
N VAL A 145 -9.01 -2.44 -24.98
CA VAL A 145 -8.62 -1.84 -23.71
C VAL A 145 -9.32 -2.58 -22.58
N LEU A 146 -8.55 -3.20 -21.68
CA LEU A 146 -9.06 -3.87 -20.48
C LEU A 146 -8.62 -3.09 -19.23
N MET A 147 -9.56 -2.42 -18.57
CA MET A 147 -9.27 -1.65 -17.37
C MET A 147 -9.65 -2.42 -16.10
N MET A 148 -8.75 -2.43 -15.13
CA MET A 148 -8.98 -2.96 -13.80
C MET A 148 -9.20 -1.81 -12.79
N PRO A 149 -10.10 -1.99 -11.80
CA PRO A 149 -10.28 -0.99 -10.76
C PRO A 149 -9.01 -0.81 -9.93
N LEU A 150 -8.84 0.38 -9.36
CA LEU A 150 -7.74 0.65 -8.43
C LEU A 150 -8.04 0.00 -7.08
N LEU A 151 -7.03 -0.65 -6.51
CA LEU A 151 -7.07 -1.17 -5.15
C LEU A 151 -6.72 -0.05 -4.17
N GLU A 152 -7.56 0.12 -3.16
CA GLU A 152 -7.33 1.03 -2.05
C GLU A 152 -6.21 0.49 -1.14
N GLY A 153 -5.35 1.38 -0.66
CA GLY A 153 -4.27 1.01 0.25
C GLY A 153 -4.78 0.70 1.66
N LEU A 154 -3.85 0.46 2.58
CA LEU A 154 -4.14 0.18 3.99
C LEU A 154 -4.93 1.31 4.70
N ASP A 155 -4.89 2.53 4.15
CA ASP A 155 -5.67 3.67 4.65
C ASP A 155 -7.16 3.63 4.25
N GLY A 156 -7.53 2.77 3.30
CA GLY A 156 -8.90 2.60 2.79
C GLY A 156 -9.46 3.77 1.97
N VAL A 157 -8.65 4.79 1.67
CA VAL A 157 -9.10 6.00 0.97
C VAL A 157 -8.28 6.22 -0.29
N ASN A 158 -6.95 6.19 -0.18
CA ASN A 158 -6.07 6.44 -1.30
C ASN A 158 -5.80 5.13 -2.03
N LYS A 159 -5.52 5.22 -3.33
CA LYS A 159 -4.99 4.07 -4.06
C LYS A 159 -3.70 3.57 -3.41
N MET A 160 -3.51 2.26 -3.45
CA MET A 160 -2.30 1.63 -2.93
C MET A 160 -1.06 2.19 -3.61
N SER A 161 -0.09 2.69 -2.84
CA SER A 161 1.13 3.30 -3.35
C SER A 161 2.30 3.14 -2.39
N LYS A 162 3.47 2.77 -2.95
CA LYS A 162 4.75 2.77 -2.22
C LYS A 162 5.05 4.14 -1.58
N SER A 163 4.72 5.23 -2.27
CA SER A 163 5.00 6.59 -1.79
C SER A 163 4.15 7.02 -0.60
N LEU A 164 2.98 6.39 -0.39
CA LEU A 164 2.08 6.69 0.72
C LEU A 164 2.31 5.75 1.90
N GLY A 165 3.19 4.75 1.77
CA GLY A 165 3.40 3.73 2.80
C GLY A 165 2.18 2.84 3.05
N ASN A 166 1.14 2.92 2.22
CA ASN A 166 -0.15 2.23 2.42
C ASN A 166 -0.26 0.93 1.60
N TYR A 167 0.86 0.25 1.32
CA TYR A 167 0.92 -0.87 0.37
C TYR A 167 1.33 -2.20 1.02
N ILE A 168 0.95 -3.29 0.33
CA ILE A 168 1.40 -4.66 0.61
C ILE A 168 2.24 -5.11 -0.58
N GLY A 169 3.56 -5.23 -0.40
CA GLY A 169 4.47 -5.68 -1.44
C GLY A 169 4.41 -7.19 -1.65
N VAL A 170 4.49 -7.62 -2.92
CA VAL A 170 4.51 -9.04 -3.32
C VAL A 170 5.82 -9.77 -2.94
N ASP A 171 6.84 -9.00 -2.59
CA ASP A 171 8.17 -9.50 -2.17
C ASP A 171 8.50 -9.17 -0.71
N GLU A 172 7.49 -8.82 0.08
CA GLU A 172 7.64 -8.64 1.51
C GLU A 172 7.70 -10.00 2.24
N PRO A 173 8.33 -10.07 3.43
CA PRO A 173 8.27 -11.26 4.27
C PRO A 173 6.83 -11.73 4.51
N ALA A 174 6.65 -13.05 4.62
CA ALA A 174 5.33 -13.67 4.86
C ALA A 174 4.59 -13.05 6.07
N THR A 175 5.33 -12.74 7.14
CA THR A 175 4.81 -12.10 8.35
C THR A 175 4.32 -10.67 8.13
N GLU A 176 5.01 -9.89 7.28
CA GLU A 176 4.62 -8.54 6.90
C GLU A 176 3.37 -8.53 6.04
N ILE A 177 3.32 -9.39 5.01
CA ILE A 177 2.12 -9.56 4.17
C ILE A 177 0.93 -9.93 5.06
N PHE A 178 1.11 -10.92 5.94
CA PHE A 178 0.07 -11.37 6.85
C PHE A 178 -0.41 -10.23 7.76
N GLY A 179 0.50 -9.55 8.44
CA GLY A 179 0.19 -8.45 9.36
C GLY A 179 -0.53 -7.29 8.68
N LYS A 180 -0.09 -6.90 7.47
CA LYS A 180 -0.71 -5.83 6.69
C LYS A 180 -2.11 -6.21 6.21
N VAL A 181 -2.33 -7.43 5.73
CA VAL A 181 -3.69 -7.91 5.37
C VAL A 181 -4.60 -7.89 6.61
N MET A 182 -4.09 -8.29 7.77
CA MET A 182 -4.86 -8.23 9.02
C MET A 182 -5.19 -6.80 9.47
N SER A 183 -4.42 -5.80 9.04
CA SER A 183 -4.66 -4.38 9.34
C SER A 183 -5.76 -3.72 8.48
N VAL A 184 -6.14 -4.35 7.36
CA VAL A 184 -7.25 -3.90 6.50
C VAL A 184 -8.55 -3.87 7.30
N SER A 185 -9.36 -2.82 7.10
CA SER A 185 -10.66 -2.69 7.77
C SER A 185 -11.64 -3.79 7.33
N ASP A 186 -12.60 -4.10 8.19
CA ASP A 186 -13.57 -5.17 7.92
C ASP A 186 -14.47 -4.84 6.72
N ASP A 187 -14.69 -3.55 6.44
CA ASP A 187 -15.41 -3.11 5.24
C ASP A 187 -14.55 -3.23 3.98
N LEU A 188 -13.26 -2.85 4.06
CA LEU A 188 -12.36 -2.86 2.92
C LEU A 188 -11.91 -4.27 2.52
N MET A 189 -11.92 -5.23 3.44
CA MET A 189 -11.47 -6.60 3.15
C MET A 189 -12.23 -7.24 1.98
N TRP A 190 -13.50 -6.86 1.77
CA TRP A 190 -14.30 -7.37 0.67
C TRP A 190 -13.77 -6.92 -0.70
N ARG A 191 -13.29 -5.68 -0.80
CA ARG A 191 -12.61 -5.18 -2.00
C ARG A 191 -11.33 -5.96 -2.28
N TYR A 192 -10.59 -6.30 -1.22
CA TYR A 192 -9.39 -7.12 -1.36
C TYR A 192 -9.72 -8.55 -1.81
N TYR A 193 -10.80 -9.15 -1.30
CA TYR A 193 -11.29 -10.44 -1.80
C TYR A 193 -11.63 -10.37 -3.28
N GLU A 194 -12.46 -9.40 -3.68
CA GLU A 194 -12.93 -9.26 -5.07
C GLU A 194 -11.80 -9.03 -6.07
N LEU A 195 -10.73 -8.32 -5.68
CA LEU A 195 -9.64 -7.96 -6.59
C LEU A 195 -8.42 -8.88 -6.51
N LEU A 196 -8.19 -9.54 -5.37
CA LEU A 196 -6.97 -10.30 -5.13
C LEU A 196 -7.21 -11.79 -4.94
N SER A 197 -8.37 -12.22 -4.46
CA SER A 197 -8.62 -13.63 -4.14
C SER A 197 -9.00 -14.45 -5.38
N PHE A 198 -8.64 -15.73 -5.39
CA PHE A 198 -9.13 -16.70 -6.37
C PHE A 198 -10.42 -17.41 -5.92
N ARG A 199 -10.98 -17.00 -4.78
CA ARG A 199 -12.27 -17.50 -4.28
C ARG A 199 -13.39 -17.05 -5.21
N SER A 200 -14.40 -17.89 -5.37
CA SER A 200 -15.54 -17.55 -6.21
C SER A 200 -16.38 -16.44 -5.57
N GLN A 201 -17.10 -15.65 -6.40
CA GLN A 201 -18.05 -14.65 -5.88
C GLN A 201 -19.14 -15.28 -5.00
N GLN A 202 -19.50 -16.54 -5.25
CA GLN A 202 -20.44 -17.28 -4.42
C GLN A 202 -19.86 -17.51 -3.02
N GLU A 203 -18.62 -17.97 -2.94
CA GLU A 203 -17.93 -18.22 -1.66
C GLU A 203 -17.70 -16.93 -0.87
N ILE A 204 -17.30 -15.85 -1.55
CA ILE A 204 -17.19 -14.52 -0.94
C ILE A 204 -18.56 -14.05 -0.42
N GLY A 205 -19.64 -14.34 -1.14
CA GLY A 205 -21.02 -14.09 -0.70
C GLY A 205 -21.36 -14.82 0.61
N THR A 206 -21.02 -16.11 0.70
CA THR A 206 -21.18 -16.89 1.94
C THR A 206 -20.41 -16.28 3.11
N PHE A 207 -19.16 -15.85 2.91
CA PHE A 207 -18.41 -15.18 3.97
C PHE A 207 -19.09 -13.89 4.46
N LYS A 208 -19.67 -13.10 3.54
CA LYS A 208 -20.42 -11.88 3.90
C LYS A 208 -21.65 -12.21 4.76
N GLU A 209 -22.39 -13.25 4.40
CA GLU A 209 -23.56 -13.73 5.16
C GLU A 209 -23.17 -14.23 6.55
N GLU A 210 -22.11 -15.04 6.66
CA GLU A 210 -21.63 -15.56 7.94
C GLU A 210 -21.17 -14.44 8.89
N VAL A 211 -20.48 -13.42 8.37
CA VAL A 211 -20.11 -12.24 9.15
C VAL A 211 -21.36 -11.48 9.61
N GLY A 212 -22.35 -11.32 8.74
CA GLY A 212 -23.65 -10.76 9.10
C GLY A 212 -24.40 -11.56 10.18
N ALA A 213 -24.20 -12.88 10.21
CA ALA A 213 -24.74 -13.79 11.21
C ALA A 213 -23.92 -13.88 12.51
N GLY A 214 -22.81 -13.13 12.63
CA GLY A 214 -22.01 -13.01 13.85
C GLY A 214 -20.65 -13.71 13.81
N ARG A 215 -20.22 -14.27 12.67
CA ARG A 215 -18.83 -14.74 12.49
C ARG A 215 -17.87 -13.56 12.61
N ASN A 216 -16.76 -13.76 13.32
CA ASN A 216 -15.79 -12.69 13.52
C ASN A 216 -15.09 -12.34 12.19
N PRO A 217 -15.11 -11.07 11.72
CA PRO A 217 -14.40 -10.63 10.51
C PRO A 217 -12.90 -10.96 10.52
N ARG A 218 -12.29 -11.03 11.72
CA ARG A 218 -10.89 -11.46 11.88
C ARG A 218 -10.64 -12.81 11.21
N ASP A 219 -11.54 -13.77 11.37
CA ASP A 219 -11.35 -15.13 10.87
C ASP A 219 -11.39 -15.15 9.34
N ILE A 220 -12.22 -14.30 8.74
CA ILE A 220 -12.26 -14.09 7.28
C ILE A 220 -10.97 -13.43 6.81
N LYS A 221 -10.48 -12.38 7.48
CA LYS A 221 -9.18 -11.76 7.13
C LYS A 221 -8.01 -12.73 7.25
N VAL A 222 -8.02 -13.64 8.22
CA VAL A 222 -7.01 -14.70 8.33
C VAL A 222 -7.01 -15.59 7.09
N LEU A 223 -8.18 -15.96 6.55
CA LEU A 223 -8.26 -16.77 5.33
C LEU A 223 -7.63 -16.04 4.14
N LEU A 224 -7.92 -14.75 3.97
CA LEU A 224 -7.32 -13.93 2.91
C LEU A 224 -5.81 -13.78 3.10
N ALA A 225 -5.35 -13.50 4.33
CA ALA A 225 -3.93 -13.35 4.65
C ALA A 225 -3.17 -14.64 4.33
N LYS A 226 -3.72 -15.80 4.71
CA LYS A 226 -3.15 -17.10 4.37
C LYS A 226 -3.08 -17.32 2.86
N GLU A 227 -4.14 -16.97 2.12
CA GLU A 227 -4.17 -17.13 0.67
C GLU A 227 -3.07 -16.29 -0.01
N LEU A 228 -2.93 -15.02 0.36
CA LEU A 228 -1.95 -14.12 -0.22
C LEU A 228 -0.51 -14.54 0.13
N VAL A 229 -0.26 -14.92 1.39
CA VAL A 229 1.06 -15.44 1.79
C VAL A 229 1.37 -16.75 1.06
N ALA A 230 0.41 -17.67 0.95
CA ALA A 230 0.63 -18.94 0.26
C ALA A 230 0.95 -18.73 -1.23
N ARG A 231 0.34 -17.73 -1.85
CA ARG A 231 0.57 -17.37 -3.25
C ARG A 231 1.98 -16.83 -3.52
N PHE A 232 2.48 -15.94 -2.66
CA PHE A 232 3.77 -15.27 -2.89
C PHE A 232 4.96 -15.96 -2.20
N HIS A 233 4.69 -16.90 -1.29
CA HIS A 233 5.69 -17.66 -0.56
C HIS A 233 5.39 -19.17 -0.62
N SER A 234 4.61 -19.69 0.33
CA SER A 234 4.19 -21.10 0.38
C SER A 234 3.10 -21.30 1.43
N THR A 235 2.37 -22.42 1.35
CA THR A 235 1.40 -22.80 2.39
C THR A 235 2.05 -22.91 3.77
N ALA A 236 3.27 -23.48 3.86
CA ALA A 236 4.00 -23.58 5.11
C ALA A 236 4.33 -22.20 5.71
N ALA A 237 4.72 -21.23 4.87
CA ALA A 237 4.96 -19.85 5.30
C ALA A 237 3.67 -19.17 5.78
N ALA A 238 2.53 -19.47 5.16
CA ALA A 238 1.23 -18.94 5.58
C ALA A 238 0.81 -19.48 6.96
N ASP A 239 1.01 -20.77 7.22
CA ASP A 239 0.72 -21.38 8.52
C ASP A 239 1.67 -20.85 9.60
N ALA A 240 2.97 -20.70 9.30
CA ALA A 240 3.94 -20.11 10.20
C ALA A 240 3.61 -18.65 10.55
N ALA A 241 3.23 -17.85 9.55
CA ALA A 241 2.85 -16.45 9.75
C ALA A 241 1.60 -16.30 10.62
N LEU A 242 0.60 -17.19 10.46
CA LEU A 242 -0.57 -17.25 11.35
C LEU A 242 -0.14 -17.58 12.79
N ALA A 243 0.66 -18.64 12.98
CA ALA A 243 1.10 -19.05 14.31
C ALA A 243 1.89 -17.94 15.02
N GLU A 244 2.73 -17.23 14.29
CA GLU A 244 3.47 -16.08 14.82
C GLU A 244 2.55 -14.90 15.14
N PHE A 245 1.59 -14.58 14.27
CA PHE A 245 0.60 -13.53 14.52
C PHE A 245 -0.23 -13.82 15.77
N GLU A 246 -0.68 -15.07 15.94
CA GLU A 246 -1.40 -15.52 17.13
C GLU A 246 -0.53 -15.51 18.37
N ALA A 247 0.72 -15.96 18.28
CA ALA A 247 1.66 -15.92 19.38
C ALA A 247 1.93 -14.47 19.84
N ARG A 248 2.12 -13.53 18.91
CA ARG A 248 2.27 -12.09 19.23
C ARG A 248 1.04 -11.54 19.95
N PHE A 249 -0.16 -11.96 19.53
CA PHE A 249 -1.43 -11.53 20.14
C PHE A 249 -1.70 -12.17 21.50
N GLN A 250 -1.35 -13.46 21.67
CA GLN A 250 -1.53 -14.22 22.92
C GLN A 250 -0.48 -13.90 23.98
N ARG A 251 0.77 -13.64 23.57
CA ARG A 251 1.86 -13.27 24.47
C ARG A 251 1.81 -11.80 24.90
N GLY A 252 0.83 -11.03 24.42
CA GLY A 252 0.71 -9.61 24.75
C GLY A 252 2.01 -8.85 24.50
N VAL A 253 2.73 -9.20 23.43
CA VAL A 253 4.07 -8.66 23.17
C VAL A 253 3.92 -7.16 22.98
N LEU A 254 4.34 -6.45 24.01
CA LEU A 254 4.49 -5.02 24.05
C LEU A 254 5.26 -4.57 22.79
N PRO A 255 4.89 -3.46 22.14
CA PRO A 255 5.65 -2.95 21.00
C PRO A 255 7.15 -2.87 21.33
N GLU A 256 8.04 -3.29 20.43
CA GLU A 256 9.49 -3.14 20.66
C GLU A 256 9.90 -1.66 20.72
N ASP A 257 9.14 -0.79 20.04
CA ASP A 257 9.29 0.66 20.05
C ASP A 257 8.22 1.29 20.98
N MET A 258 8.53 1.35 22.27
CA MET A 258 7.73 2.05 23.27
C MET A 258 8.46 3.29 23.77
N PRO A 259 7.76 4.43 23.95
CA PRO A 259 8.34 5.60 24.60
C PRO A 259 8.87 5.24 25.99
N GLU A 260 10.17 5.44 26.22
CA GLU A 260 10.77 5.41 27.55
C GLU A 260 10.63 6.79 28.20
N ILE A 261 9.94 6.85 29.34
CA ILE A 261 9.64 8.08 30.05
C ILE A 261 10.23 8.00 31.45
N ARG A 262 10.99 9.02 31.82
CA ARG A 262 11.61 9.14 33.15
C ARG A 262 10.78 10.06 34.01
N LEU A 263 10.35 9.58 35.17
CA LEU A 263 9.59 10.34 36.15
C LEU A 263 10.36 10.38 37.47
N LEU A 264 10.30 11.52 38.16
CA LEU A 264 10.91 11.69 39.49
C LEU A 264 9.90 11.30 40.56
N ALA A 265 10.23 10.28 41.36
CA ALA A 265 9.41 9.83 42.48
C ALA A 265 9.92 10.41 43.80
N ASP A 266 9.00 10.77 44.70
CA ASP A 266 9.36 11.09 46.07
C ASP A 266 9.47 9.81 46.92
N ALA A 267 9.85 9.96 48.20
CA ALA A 267 9.99 8.84 49.13
C ALA A 267 8.68 8.06 49.38
N ALA A 268 7.53 8.60 49.01
CA ALA A 268 6.22 7.94 49.10
C ALA A 268 5.81 7.22 47.80
N GLY A 269 6.62 7.31 46.74
CA GLY A 269 6.36 6.73 45.42
C GLY A 269 5.57 7.65 44.50
N TYR A 270 5.31 7.19 43.28
CA TYR A 270 4.60 7.97 42.26
C TYR A 270 3.20 7.42 42.02
N PRO A 271 2.12 8.19 42.25
CA PRO A 271 0.75 7.71 42.03
C PRO A 271 0.52 7.24 40.59
N LEU A 272 -0.02 6.03 40.41
CA LEU A 272 -0.24 5.41 39.09
C LEU A 272 -1.10 6.30 38.19
N SER A 273 -2.17 6.88 38.74
CA SER A 273 -3.07 7.78 38.01
C SER A 273 -2.38 9.02 37.45
N ARG A 274 -1.34 9.51 38.15
CA ARG A 274 -0.50 10.62 37.70
C ARG A 274 0.51 10.16 36.65
N ALA A 275 1.14 9.01 36.86
CA ALA A 275 2.07 8.42 35.87
C ALA A 275 1.38 8.20 34.51
N LEU A 276 0.16 7.67 34.50
CA LEU A 276 -0.62 7.45 33.27
C LEU A 276 -0.93 8.73 32.49
N LYS A 277 -1.12 9.86 33.19
CA LYS A 277 -1.32 11.17 32.56
C LYS A 277 0.00 11.72 32.04
N ASP A 278 1.03 11.71 32.87
CA ASP A 278 2.32 12.32 32.55
C ASP A 278 3.06 11.55 31.44
N CYS A 279 2.75 10.26 31.27
CA CYS A 279 3.19 9.44 30.14
C CYS A 279 2.34 9.61 28.87
N GLY A 280 1.34 10.50 28.87
CA GLY A 280 0.45 10.73 27.73
C GLY A 280 -0.52 9.59 27.40
N LEU A 281 -0.64 8.59 28.28
CA LEU A 281 -1.54 7.45 28.08
C LEU A 281 -3.02 7.85 28.31
N THR A 282 -3.25 8.87 29.12
CA THR A 282 -4.57 9.47 29.38
C THR A 282 -4.51 10.99 29.33
N ALA A 283 -5.60 11.66 28.99
CA ALA A 283 -5.66 13.12 28.89
C ALA A 283 -5.74 13.81 30.26
N SER A 284 -6.16 13.09 31.31
CA SER A 284 -6.24 13.63 32.68
C SER A 284 -6.13 12.55 33.75
N THR A 285 -5.77 12.94 34.97
CA THR A 285 -5.74 12.04 36.14
C THR A 285 -7.11 11.46 36.46
N SER A 286 -8.19 12.23 36.25
CA SER A 286 -9.57 11.75 36.41
C SER A 286 -9.93 10.67 35.38
N GLU A 287 -9.44 10.81 34.13
CA GLU A 287 -9.58 9.77 33.12
C GLU A 287 -8.77 8.51 33.50
N ALA A 288 -7.55 8.66 34.01
CA ALA A 288 -6.75 7.55 34.50
C ALA A 288 -7.47 6.75 35.59
N LEU A 289 -8.03 7.42 36.60
CA LEU A 289 -8.81 6.76 37.66
C LEU A 289 -10.05 6.03 37.13
N ARG A 290 -10.70 6.58 36.11
CA ARG A 290 -11.83 5.92 35.44
C ARG A 290 -11.38 4.68 34.67
N MET A 291 -10.24 4.74 33.97
CA MET A 291 -9.69 3.59 33.24
C MET A 291 -9.24 2.47 34.17
N ILE A 292 -8.66 2.80 35.33
CA ILE A 292 -8.32 1.82 36.38
C ILE A 292 -9.60 1.11 36.86
N GLN A 293 -10.64 1.87 37.18
CA GLN A 293 -11.92 1.32 37.62
C GLN A 293 -12.61 0.44 36.57
N GLN A 294 -12.39 0.72 35.29
CA GLN A 294 -12.90 -0.07 34.17
C GLN A 294 -12.04 -1.30 33.87
N GLY A 295 -10.95 -1.54 34.61
CA GLY A 295 -10.05 -2.67 34.38
C GLY A 295 -9.23 -2.54 33.10
N ALA A 296 -9.10 -1.32 32.56
CA ALA A 296 -8.43 -1.04 31.29
C ALA A 296 -6.92 -0.77 31.47
N VAL A 297 -6.42 -0.73 32.71
CA VAL A 297 -5.02 -0.43 33.03
C VAL A 297 -4.28 -1.70 33.44
N ARG A 298 -3.07 -1.87 32.90
CA ARG A 298 -2.15 -2.94 33.30
C ARG A 298 -0.75 -2.38 33.61
N ILE A 299 -0.08 -2.99 34.59
CA ILE A 299 1.35 -2.79 34.90
C ILE A 299 2.03 -4.13 34.60
N ASP A 300 3.04 -4.13 33.73
CA ASP A 300 3.80 -5.33 33.34
C ASP A 300 2.92 -6.52 32.90
N GLY A 301 1.77 -6.21 32.31
CA GLY A 301 0.77 -7.18 31.84
C GLY A 301 -0.29 -7.58 32.87
N GLU A 302 -0.12 -7.22 34.15
CA GLU A 302 -1.09 -7.48 35.22
C GLU A 302 -2.11 -6.36 35.36
N ARG A 303 -3.40 -6.72 35.49
CA ARG A 303 -4.50 -5.76 35.61
C ARG A 303 -4.51 -5.10 36.99
N VAL A 304 -4.63 -3.78 37.01
CA VAL A 304 -4.72 -2.98 38.25
C VAL A 304 -6.14 -2.53 38.48
N GLU A 305 -6.63 -2.73 39.70
CA GLU A 305 -7.99 -2.33 40.11
C GLU A 305 -8.00 -1.28 41.23
N ASP A 306 -6.91 -1.18 42.00
CA ASP A 306 -6.79 -0.21 43.09
C ASP A 306 -6.38 1.18 42.59
N LYS A 307 -7.21 2.17 42.90
CA LYS A 307 -6.99 3.60 42.60
C LYS A 307 -5.88 4.21 43.45
N GLY A 308 -5.58 3.61 44.61
CA GLY A 308 -4.51 4.03 45.51
C GLY A 308 -3.12 3.52 45.13
N THR A 309 -3.01 2.74 44.05
CA THR A 309 -1.73 2.17 43.61
C THR A 309 -0.70 3.27 43.32
N SER A 310 0.46 3.17 43.96
CA SER A 310 1.64 3.98 43.70
C SER A 310 2.79 3.11 43.21
N LEU A 311 3.58 3.63 42.30
CA LEU A 311 4.79 3.00 41.78
C LEU A 311 5.96 3.35 42.71
N ALA A 312 6.76 2.36 43.09
CA ALA A 312 7.90 2.58 43.97
C ALA A 312 9.01 3.40 43.28
N SER A 313 9.75 4.19 44.06
CA SER A 313 10.97 4.83 43.56
C SER A 313 12.00 3.77 43.14
N GLY A 314 12.74 4.02 42.07
CA GLY A 314 13.69 3.06 41.49
C GLY A 314 13.06 1.97 40.61
N ALA A 315 11.73 1.92 40.47
CA ALA A 315 11.06 0.90 39.67
C ALA A 315 11.14 1.19 38.16
N SER A 316 11.26 0.11 37.37
CA SER A 316 11.10 0.14 35.91
C SER A 316 9.91 -0.74 35.56
N VAL A 317 8.86 -0.14 34.99
CA VAL A 317 7.58 -0.81 34.71
C VAL A 317 7.03 -0.44 33.34
N VAL A 318 6.22 -1.32 32.76
CA VAL A 318 5.47 -1.03 31.53
C VAL A 318 4.02 -0.74 31.86
N LEU A 319 3.57 0.47 31.52
CA LEU A 319 2.20 0.90 31.69
C LEU A 319 1.42 0.69 30.39
N GLN A 320 0.25 0.07 30.50
CA GLN A 320 -0.66 -0.17 29.39
C GLN A 320 -2.05 0.37 29.71
N VAL A 321 -2.65 1.09 28.75
CA VAL A 321 -4.06 1.51 28.79
C VAL A 321 -4.79 0.99 27.55
N GLY A 322 -5.74 0.09 27.77
CA GLY A 322 -6.46 -0.58 26.69
C GLY A 322 -5.52 -1.44 25.82
N LYS A 323 -5.82 -1.59 24.52
CA LYS A 323 -5.09 -2.50 23.63
C LYS A 323 -3.92 -1.85 22.86
N ARG A 324 -3.82 -0.51 22.85
CA ARG A 324 -2.95 0.23 21.91
C ARG A 324 -2.04 1.27 22.55
N LYS A 325 -2.24 1.63 23.82
CA LYS A 325 -1.43 2.66 24.48
C LYS A 325 -0.47 2.00 25.46
N PHE A 326 0.82 2.21 25.26
CA PHE A 326 1.90 1.62 26.05
C PHE A 326 2.99 2.67 26.31
N ALA A 327 3.61 2.62 27.49
CA ALA A 327 4.82 3.38 27.79
C ALA A 327 5.70 2.61 28.78
N ARG A 328 7.02 2.66 28.61
CA ARG A 328 7.97 2.17 29.61
C ARG A 328 8.34 3.32 30.53
N VAL A 329 8.18 3.13 31.84
CA VAL A 329 8.42 4.16 32.85
C VAL A 329 9.59 3.76 33.72
N LEU A 330 10.58 4.64 33.83
CA LEU A 330 11.64 4.55 34.83
C LEU A 330 11.41 5.62 35.90
N LEU A 331 11.36 5.18 37.16
CA LEU A 331 11.23 6.07 38.31
C LEU A 331 12.60 6.26 38.94
N SER A 332 13.13 7.48 38.87
CA SER A 332 14.36 7.87 39.55
C SER A 332 14.04 8.66 40.81
N GLU A 333 14.93 8.54 41.81
CA GLU A 333 14.98 9.45 42.97
C GLU A 333 15.38 10.87 42.57
#